data_AF-A0A2H0R2P3-F1
#
_entry.id   AF-A0A2H0R2P3-F1
#
_cell.length_a   1.000
_cell.length_b   1.000
_cell.length_c   1.000
_cell.angle_alpha   90.00
_cell.angle_beta   90.00
_cell.angle_gamma   90.00
#
_symmetry.space_group_name_H-M   'P 1'
#
loop_
_entity.id
_entity.type
_entity.pdbx_description
1 polymer ?
#
loop_
_entity_poly.entity_id
_entity_poly.type
_entity_poly.pdbx_seq_one_letter_code
_entity_poly.pdbx_strand_id
1 'polypeptide(L)'
;MNEEFKIKIVKDFGLENMDSREQEQMIEKIGNMLFESVVERAVDIMDEDAMNEFDRTIDDAGNDYQKIISFLKSKVPDFDKIVSEELSRLKRATSGIFS
;
A
#
# COMPACT_ATOMS: atom_id res chain seq x y z
N MET A 1 9.56 0.21 -0.92
CA MET A 1 8.80 1.48 -1.02
C MET A 1 9.71 2.53 -1.64
N ASN A 2 9.28 3.25 -2.67
CA ASN A 2 10.11 4.28 -3.30
C ASN A 2 10.10 5.60 -2.51
N GLU A 3 11.08 6.48 -2.75
CA GLU A 3 11.25 7.73 -2.00
C GLU A 3 10.11 8.74 -2.22
N GLU A 4 9.59 8.83 -3.44
CA GLU A 4 8.46 9.71 -3.76
C GLU A 4 7.21 9.37 -2.93
N PHE A 5 6.97 8.07 -2.72
CA PHE A 5 5.84 7.60 -1.94
C PHE A 5 6.02 7.86 -0.45
N LYS A 6 7.25 7.75 0.09
CA LYS A 6 7.55 8.16 1.47
C LYS A 6 7.27 9.65 1.69
N ILE A 7 7.75 10.52 0.79
CA ILE A 7 7.49 11.97 0.83
C ILE A 7 5.98 12.26 0.84
N LYS A 8 5.23 11.52 0.02
CA LYS A 8 3.77 11.64 -0.02
C LYS A 8 3.13 11.27 1.32
N ILE A 9 3.52 10.16 1.95
CA ILE A 9 3.01 9.77 3.27
C ILE A 9 3.33 10.82 4.32
N VAL A 10 4.58 11.29 4.39
CA VAL A 10 4.99 12.30 5.39
C VAL A 10 4.10 13.55 5.29
N LYS A 11 3.90 14.04 4.07
CA LYS A 11 3.07 15.22 3.81
C LYS A 11 1.58 14.97 4.07
N ASP A 12 1.04 13.85 3.59
CA ASP A 12 -0.40 13.59 3.67
C ASP A 12 -0.89 13.31 5.08
N PHE A 13 -0.03 12.74 5.93
CA PHE A 13 -0.34 12.37 7.31
C PHE A 13 0.25 13.34 8.34
N GLY A 14 0.88 14.43 7.90
CA GLY A 14 1.39 15.49 8.80
C GLY A 14 2.57 15.06 9.66
N LEU A 15 3.39 14.13 9.19
CA LEU A 15 4.51 13.54 9.95
C LEU A 15 5.78 14.41 9.92
N GLU A 16 5.75 15.55 9.24
CA GLU A 16 6.90 16.41 8.94
C GLU A 16 7.69 16.85 10.19
N ASN A 17 7.02 16.97 11.33
CA ASN A 17 7.60 17.44 12.59
C ASN A 17 7.99 16.30 13.56
N MET A 18 7.76 15.05 13.19
CA MET A 18 8.16 13.90 14.01
C MET A 18 9.67 13.71 14.00
N ASP A 19 10.22 13.10 15.05
CA ASP A 19 11.62 12.68 15.01
C ASP A 19 11.83 11.62 13.94
N SER A 20 13.05 11.52 13.40
CA SER A 20 13.32 10.66 12.23
C SER A 20 12.98 9.20 12.48
N ARG A 21 13.17 8.70 13.71
CA ARG A 21 12.91 7.30 14.03
C ARG A 21 11.42 7.02 14.16
N GLU A 22 10.68 7.90 14.83
CA GLU A 22 9.22 7.80 14.92
C GLU A 22 8.56 8.00 13.55
N GLN A 23 9.06 8.94 12.76
CA GLN A 23 8.58 9.19 11.40
C GLN A 23 8.77 7.94 10.52
N GLU A 24 9.94 7.30 10.56
CA GLU A 24 10.20 6.05 9.81
C GLU A 24 9.25 4.92 10.22
N GLN A 25 9.04 4.72 11.52
CA GLN A 25 8.09 3.72 12.03
C GLN A 25 6.66 4.01 11.56
N MET A 26 6.27 5.28 11.52
CA MET A 26 4.95 5.65 11.05
C MET A 26 4.78 5.50 9.55
N ILE A 27 5.80 5.85 8.76
CA ILE A 27 5.83 5.60 7.31
C ILE A 27 5.67 4.12 7.02
N GLU A 28 6.40 3.26 7.73
CA GLU A 28 6.31 1.80 7.57
C GLU A 28 4.91 1.29 7.92
N LYS A 29 4.36 1.72 9.05
CA LYS A 29 3.02 1.31 9.49
C LYS A 29 1.94 1.74 8.50
N ILE A 30 1.97 2.98 8.01
CA ILE A 30 1.03 3.49 7.00
C ILE A 30 1.22 2.75 5.68
N GLY A 31 2.47 2.49 5.28
CA GLY A 31 2.79 1.71 4.09
C GLY A 31 2.20 0.30 4.11
N ASN A 32 2.32 -0.39 5.24
CA ASN A 32 1.78 -1.74 5.42
C ASN A 32 0.24 -1.73 5.39
N MET A 33 -0.42 -0.82 6.10
CA MET A 33 -1.88 -0.67 6.08
C MET A 33 -2.42 -0.40 4.66
N LEU A 34 -1.72 0.45 3.91
CA LEU A 34 -2.09 0.72 2.53
C LEU A 34 -1.91 -0.51 1.66
N PHE A 35 -0.78 -1.20 1.80
CA PHE A 35 -0.50 -2.41 1.03
C PHE A 35 -1.58 -3.48 1.25
N GLU A 36 -1.96 -3.74 2.51
CA GLU A 36 -3.04 -4.65 2.86
C GLU A 36 -4.37 -4.23 2.21
N SER A 37 -4.75 -2.94 2.32
CA SER A 37 -6.00 -2.43 1.74
C SER A 37 -6.03 -2.53 0.21
N VAL A 38 -4.89 -2.30 -0.45
CA VAL A 38 -4.76 -2.41 -1.90
C VAL A 38 -4.83 -3.86 -2.35
N VAL A 39 -4.20 -4.78 -1.62
CA VAL A 39 -4.28 -6.23 -1.89
C VAL A 39 -5.72 -6.72 -1.76
N GLU A 40 -6.42 -6.37 -0.68
CA GLU A 40 -7.81 -6.78 -0.45
C GLU A 40 -8.70 -6.36 -1.62
N ARG A 41 -8.64 -5.08 -2.01
CA ARG A 41 -9.46 -4.58 -3.11
C ARG A 41 -9.05 -5.11 -4.49
N ALA A 42 -7.78 -5.44 -4.66
CA ALA A 42 -7.30 -6.07 -5.88
C ALA A 42 -7.83 -7.50 -6.00
N VAL A 43 -7.84 -8.27 -4.91
CA VAL A 43 -8.37 -9.64 -4.88
C VAL A 43 -9.87 -9.65 -5.20
N ASP A 44 -10.64 -8.68 -4.69
CA ASP A 44 -12.10 -8.57 -4.95
C ASP A 44 -12.47 -8.43 -6.43
N ILE A 45 -11.54 -8.00 -7.28
CA ILE A 45 -11.77 -7.75 -8.71
C ILE A 45 -11.00 -8.72 -9.62
N MET A 46 -10.23 -9.64 -9.05
CA MET A 46 -9.58 -10.70 -9.80
C MET A 46 -10.58 -11.79 -10.18
N ASP A 47 -10.34 -12.41 -11.34
CA ASP A 47 -10.98 -13.68 -11.69
C ASP A 47 -10.19 -14.86 -11.10
N GLU A 48 -10.72 -16.06 -11.25
CA GLU A 48 -10.14 -17.29 -10.70
C GLU A 48 -8.73 -17.55 -11.24
N ASP A 49 -8.47 -17.26 -12.52
CA ASP A 49 -7.14 -17.42 -13.11
C ASP A 49 -6.13 -16.44 -12.50
N ALA A 50 -6.50 -15.17 -12.35
CA ALA A 50 -5.66 -14.16 -11.71
C ALA A 50 -5.43 -14.45 -10.22
N MET A 51 -6.42 -14.97 -9.50
CA MET A 51 -6.26 -15.41 -8.11
C MET A 51 -5.26 -16.57 -7.99
N ASN A 52 -5.36 -17.57 -8.87
CA ASN A 52 -4.40 -18.69 -8.88
C ASN A 52 -2.96 -18.23 -9.17
N GLU A 53 -2.78 -17.25 -10.07
CA GLU A 53 -1.47 -16.65 -10.31
C GLU A 53 -1.00 -15.78 -9.13
N PHE A 54 -1.92 -15.11 -8.44
CA PHE A 54 -1.62 -14.31 -7.25
C PHE A 54 -1.08 -15.18 -6.12
N ASP A 55 -1.73 -16.31 -5.82
CA ASP A 55 -1.29 -17.24 -4.78
C ASP A 55 0.14 -17.73 -5.03
N ARG A 56 0.45 -18.12 -6.27
CA ARG A 56 1.81 -18.50 -6.67
C ARG A 56 2.80 -17.35 -6.51
N THR A 57 2.38 -16.14 -6.86
CA THR A 57 3.22 -14.95 -6.71
C THR A 57 3.55 -14.68 -5.24
N ILE A 58 2.60 -14.88 -4.32
CA ILE A 58 2.82 -14.72 -2.88
C ILE A 58 3.83 -15.77 -2.38
N ASP A 59 3.65 -17.04 -2.76
CA ASP A 59 4.56 -18.13 -2.38
C ASP A 59 6.00 -17.86 -2.87
N ASP A 60 6.15 -17.36 -4.09
CA ASP A 60 7.45 -17.05 -4.71
C ASP A 60 8.06 -15.71 -4.24
N ALA A 61 7.24 -14.79 -3.74
CA ALA A 61 7.69 -13.48 -3.29
C ALA A 61 8.38 -13.53 -1.93
N GLY A 62 7.93 -14.41 -1.02
CA GLY A 62 8.39 -14.40 0.36
C GLY A 62 8.15 -13.02 1.00
N ASN A 63 9.23 -12.30 1.33
CA ASN A 63 9.17 -10.94 1.89
C ASN A 63 9.32 -9.83 0.84
N ASP A 64 9.36 -10.15 -0.45
CA ASP A 64 9.54 -9.17 -1.52
C ASP A 64 8.20 -8.56 -1.97
N TYR A 65 7.77 -7.53 -1.24
CA TYR A 65 6.56 -6.78 -1.56
C TYR A 65 6.57 -6.13 -2.96
N GLN A 66 7.74 -5.89 -3.57
CA GLN A 66 7.80 -5.28 -4.90
C GLN A 66 7.35 -6.27 -5.99
N LYS A 67 7.60 -7.57 -5.82
CA LYS A 67 7.06 -8.59 -6.71
C LYS A 67 5.53 -8.60 -6.67
N ILE A 68 4.96 -8.57 -5.48
CA ILE A 68 3.51 -8.56 -5.28
C ILE A 68 2.89 -7.32 -5.94
N ILE A 69 3.43 -6.13 -5.67
CA ILE A 69 2.95 -4.88 -6.27
C ILE A 69 3.08 -4.91 -7.81
N SER A 70 4.17 -5.46 -8.35
CA SER A 70 4.37 -5.55 -9.79
C SER A 70 3.35 -6.47 -10.45
N PHE A 71 3.05 -7.60 -9.82
CA PHE A 71 2.00 -8.51 -10.27
C PHE A 71 0.63 -7.82 -10.27
N LEU A 72 0.25 -7.21 -9.15
CA LEU A 72 -1.02 -6.49 -9.03
C LEU A 72 -1.15 -5.41 -10.10
N LYS A 73 -0.11 -4.59 -10.30
CA LYS A 73 -0.09 -3.57 -11.35
C LYS A 73 -0.26 -4.13 -12.77
N SER A 74 0.19 -5.36 -13.02
CA SER A 74 0.10 -6.01 -14.33
C SER A 74 -1.27 -6.67 -14.61
N LYS A 75 -1.99 -7.09 -13.55
CA LYS A 75 -3.23 -7.86 -13.66
C LYS A 75 -4.48 -7.07 -13.28
N VAL A 76 -4.34 -6.08 -12.41
CA VAL A 76 -5.45 -5.33 -11.85
C VAL A 76 -5.69 -4.06 -12.68
N PRO A 77 -6.86 -3.92 -13.32
CA PRO A 77 -7.22 -2.67 -14.00
C PRO A 77 -7.24 -1.49 -13.04
N ASP A 78 -6.83 -0.32 -13.50
CA ASP A 78 -6.84 0.91 -12.71
C ASP A 78 -6.09 0.80 -11.36
N PHE A 79 -5.06 -0.06 -11.27
CA PHE A 79 -4.32 -0.29 -10.03
C PHE A 79 -3.81 0.99 -9.35
N ASP A 80 -3.20 1.91 -10.11
CA ASP A 80 -2.69 3.17 -9.56
C ASP A 80 -3.83 4.05 -8.98
N LYS A 81 -5.04 3.96 -9.54
CA LYS A 81 -6.24 4.64 -9.02
C LYS A 81 -6.70 3.98 -7.71
N ILE A 82 -6.71 2.65 -7.63
CA ILE A 82 -7.00 1.92 -6.39
C ILE A 82 -6.05 2.37 -5.28
N VAL A 83 -4.74 2.40 -5.54
CA VAL A 83 -3.72 2.88 -4.58
C VAL A 83 -4.04 4.31 -4.10
N SER A 84 -4.35 5.22 -5.03
CA SER A 84 -4.67 6.61 -4.68
C SER A 84 -5.95 6.73 -3.83
N GLU A 85 -6.97 5.93 -4.14
CA GLU A 85 -8.23 5.92 -3.40
C GLU A 85 -8.08 5.31 -2.01
N GLU A 86 -7.34 4.20 -1.86
CA GLU A 86 -7.04 3.59 -0.57
C GLU A 86 -6.20 4.52 0.31
N LEU A 87 -5.19 5.19 -0.25
CA LEU A 87 -4.41 6.17 0.49
C LEU A 87 -5.28 7.32 1.01
N SER A 88 -6.23 7.78 0.19
CA SER A 88 -7.19 8.81 0.58
C SER A 88 -8.17 8.32 1.65
N ARG A 89 -8.62 7.06 1.57
CA ARG A 89 -9.45 6.41 2.60
C ARG A 89 -8.70 6.28 3.91
N LEU A 90 -7.48 5.77 3.87
CA LEU A 90 -6.63 5.60 5.04
C LEU A 90 -6.38 6.93 5.73
N LYS A 91 -6.01 7.98 4.98
CA LYS A 91 -5.87 9.35 5.50
C LYS A 91 -7.12 9.82 6.26
N ARG A 92 -8.31 9.61 5.69
CA ARG A 92 -9.58 9.98 6.35
C ARG A 92 -9.85 9.15 7.60
N ALA A 93 -9.59 7.84 7.55
CA ALA A 93 -9.80 6.93 8.68
C ALA A 93 -8.86 7.21 9.85
N THR A 94 -7.64 7.70 9.56
CA THR A 94 -6.64 8.04 10.58
C THR A 94 -6.63 9.52 10.96
N SER A 95 -7.48 10.35 10.33
CA SER A 95 -7.62 11.76 10.67
C SER A 95 -8.15 11.86 12.11
N GLY A 96 -7.29 12.28 13.04
CA GLY A 96 -7.58 12.33 14.49
C GLY A 96 -6.77 11.35 15.34
N ILE A 97 -6.06 10.40 14.74
CA ILE A 97 -5.15 9.48 15.46
C ILE A 97 -3.74 10.08 15.58
N PHE A 98 -3.34 10.86 14.57
CA PHE A 98 -2.00 11.44 14.45
C PHE A 98 -1.96 12.96 14.67
N SER A 99 -3.05 13.55 15.15
CA SER A 99 -3.21 14.97 15.47
C SER A 99 -2.99 15.27 16.94
#